data_AF-A0A8J2FBK0-F1
#
_entry.id   AF-A0A8J2FBK0-F1
#
_cell.length_a   1.000
_cell.length_b   1.000
_cell.length_c   1.000
_cell.angle_alpha   90.00
_cell.angle_beta   90.00
_cell.angle_gamma   90.00
#
_symmetry.space_group_name_H-M   'P 1'
#
loop_
_entity.id
_entity.type
_entity.pdbx_description
1 polymer ?
#
loop_
_entity_poly.entity_id
_entity_poly.type
_entity_poly.pdbx_seq_one_letter_code
_entity_poly.pdbx_strand_id
1 'polypeptide(L)'
;MYCATSKRSFSSRAMWRRSSVAVMLGGFAGHNENFILPVLADPVFPGESSSDAATLSGEISTITHSASFKRSIGDQDTNLAKTVGEATKELSEAVANEMSLEALKKDAFVLVHLAARKQLMTGGCARDFEACPSGFEAAASGQPGFCAPDASYTGFCGPRNFASMSQAERDDWAWRCGASWPCKSVKASYDTPCPVGWTPSRDAGACQAPASYGGICSPTTSFVDWTLEEKAKWATLCGVMW
;
A
#
# COMPACT_ATOMS: atom_id res chain seq x y z
N MET A 1 26.62 -5.60 61.40
CA MET A 1 27.05 -6.76 60.61
C MET A 1 26.58 -6.55 59.18
N TYR A 2 27.53 -6.69 58.26
CA TYR A 2 27.46 -6.37 56.83
C TYR A 2 26.62 -7.39 56.05
N CYS A 3 25.98 -6.97 54.96
CA CYS A 3 26.29 -7.55 53.65
C CYS A 3 25.87 -6.63 52.50
N ALA A 4 26.76 -6.54 51.52
CA ALA A 4 26.77 -5.63 50.39
C ALA A 4 26.24 -6.30 49.11
N THR A 5 26.45 -5.59 47.98
CA THR A 5 26.40 -6.02 46.55
C THR A 5 25.04 -5.79 45.85
N SER A 6 24.96 -5.38 44.59
CA SER A 6 25.92 -4.95 43.58
C SER A 6 25.13 -4.32 42.43
N LYS A 7 25.58 -3.17 41.90
CA LYS A 7 25.11 -2.59 40.64
C LYS A 7 25.69 -3.40 39.48
N ARG A 8 24.84 -3.97 38.62
CA ARG A 8 25.26 -4.48 37.31
C ARG A 8 24.77 -3.56 36.20
N SER A 9 25.74 -2.91 35.57
CA SER A 9 25.67 -2.31 34.24
C SER A 9 25.44 -3.41 33.21
N PHE A 10 24.46 -3.22 32.32
CA PHE A 10 24.23 -4.11 31.18
C PHE A 10 24.60 -3.34 29.90
N SER A 11 25.79 -3.65 29.38
CA SER A 11 26.29 -3.25 28.08
C SER A 11 25.86 -4.29 27.06
N SER A 12 24.96 -3.93 26.15
CA SER A 12 24.56 -4.79 25.02
C SER A 12 25.15 -4.24 23.73
N ARG A 13 26.34 -4.73 23.36
CA ARG A 13 26.83 -4.69 21.98
C ARG A 13 26.15 -5.82 21.20
N ALA A 14 25.22 -5.49 20.31
CA ALA A 14 24.65 -6.45 19.38
C ALA A 14 25.55 -6.56 18.14
N MET A 15 26.21 -7.73 18.01
CA MET A 15 26.92 -8.18 16.81
C MET A 15 25.93 -8.40 15.67
N TRP A 16 26.10 -7.69 14.56
CA TRP A 16 25.47 -8.03 13.28
C TRP A 16 26.35 -9.06 12.57
N ARG A 17 25.92 -10.33 12.54
CA ARG A 17 26.50 -11.36 11.67
C ARG A 17 26.03 -11.10 10.23
N ARG A 18 26.94 -10.71 9.35
CA ARG A 18 26.73 -10.77 7.89
C ARG A 18 26.94 -12.22 7.45
N SER A 19 25.89 -12.85 6.94
CA SER A 19 26.02 -14.10 6.19
C SER A 19 26.43 -13.77 4.75
N SER A 20 27.66 -14.13 4.40
CA SER A 20 28.15 -14.11 3.02
C SER A 20 27.66 -15.38 2.30
N VAL A 21 26.78 -15.23 1.32
CA VAL A 21 26.49 -16.29 0.35
C VAL A 21 27.36 -16.01 -0.87
N ALA A 22 28.34 -16.88 -1.09
CA ALA A 22 29.17 -16.88 -2.29
C ALA A 22 28.40 -17.57 -3.42
N VAL A 23 28.09 -16.84 -4.49
CA VAL A 23 27.59 -17.42 -5.75
C VAL A 23 28.79 -17.57 -6.68
N MET A 24 29.10 -18.83 -7.01
CA MET A 24 30.10 -19.22 -8.01
C MET A 24 29.59 -18.88 -9.40
N LEU A 25 30.27 -17.97 -10.10
CA LEU A 25 30.04 -17.73 -11.53
C LEU A 25 31.04 -18.56 -12.34
N GLY A 26 30.52 -19.63 -12.95
CA GLY A 26 31.19 -20.36 -14.01
C GLY A 26 31.14 -19.58 -15.32
N GLY A 27 32.26 -19.52 -16.02
CA GLY A 27 32.40 -18.80 -17.28
C GLY A 27 31.82 -19.56 -18.47
N PHE A 28 31.20 -18.81 -19.38
CA PHE A 28 31.02 -19.20 -20.78
C PHE A 28 31.37 -18.01 -21.67
N ALA A 29 32.25 -18.26 -22.62
CA ALA A 29 32.76 -17.31 -23.59
C ALA A 29 31.84 -17.24 -24.82
N GLY A 30 31.65 -16.01 -25.33
CA GLY A 30 31.35 -15.73 -26.72
C GLY A 30 29.88 -15.74 -27.14
N HIS A 31 29.27 -14.56 -27.26
CA HIS A 31 28.71 -14.07 -28.53
C HIS A 31 28.13 -12.65 -28.40
N ASN A 32 28.63 -11.77 -29.28
CA ASN A 32 28.00 -10.62 -29.92
C ASN A 32 27.22 -9.61 -29.07
N GLU A 33 27.86 -8.45 -28.86
CA GLU A 33 27.23 -7.22 -28.38
C GLU A 33 26.30 -6.61 -29.44
N ASN A 34 25.31 -5.85 -28.97
CA ASN A 34 24.26 -5.13 -29.70
C ASN A 34 22.99 -5.93 -29.96
N PHE A 35 22.11 -5.97 -28.96
CA PHE A 35 20.69 -5.61 -29.08
C PHE A 35 20.06 -5.82 -27.70
N ILE A 36 19.96 -4.78 -26.86
CA ILE A 36 18.83 -4.39 -25.97
C ILE A 36 19.22 -3.03 -25.34
N LEU A 37 18.53 -1.97 -25.76
CA LEU A 37 18.44 -0.67 -25.07
C LEU A 37 17.07 -0.62 -24.33
N PRO A 38 16.77 0.33 -23.42
CA PRO A 38 16.86 0.12 -21.98
C PRO A 38 15.56 0.58 -21.29
N VAL A 39 14.67 -0.32 -20.86
CA VAL A 39 13.31 0.09 -20.43
C VAL A 39 13.18 0.29 -18.90
N LEU A 40 14.28 0.38 -18.16
CA LEU A 40 14.24 0.71 -16.71
C LEU A 40 15.34 1.68 -16.25
N ALA A 41 15.89 2.48 -17.17
CA ALA A 41 16.73 3.60 -16.75
C ALA A 41 15.81 4.79 -16.47
N ASP A 42 15.60 5.10 -15.19
CA ASP A 42 15.10 6.42 -14.78
C ASP A 42 15.92 7.50 -15.51
N PRO A 43 15.32 8.61 -15.98
CA PRO A 43 16.07 9.67 -16.62
C PRO A 43 17.13 10.21 -15.65
N VAL A 44 18.39 9.85 -15.91
CA VAL A 44 19.56 10.40 -15.23
C VAL A 44 19.70 11.84 -15.70
N PHE A 45 19.27 12.76 -14.85
CA PHE A 45 19.55 14.19 -14.99
C PHE A 45 21.05 14.41 -14.77
N PRO A 46 21.74 15.22 -15.59
CA PRO A 46 23.16 15.48 -15.42
C PRO A 46 23.34 16.43 -14.23
N GLY A 47 23.57 15.85 -13.06
CA GLY A 47 23.75 16.58 -11.80
C GLY A 47 23.10 15.82 -10.66
N GLU A 48 23.91 15.29 -9.74
CA GLU A 48 23.41 14.83 -8.46
C GLU A 48 22.83 16.06 -7.73
N SER A 49 21.53 16.08 -7.44
CA SER A 49 20.94 17.18 -6.65
C SER A 49 21.59 17.32 -5.26
N SER A 50 22.20 16.24 -4.77
CA SER A 50 23.06 16.22 -3.58
C SER A 50 24.37 16.99 -3.79
N SER A 51 24.93 16.94 -5.01
CA SER A 51 26.15 17.66 -5.39
C SER A 51 25.88 19.15 -5.58
N ASP A 52 24.71 19.53 -6.11
CA ASP A 52 24.32 20.93 -6.26
C ASP A 52 23.95 21.56 -4.93
N ALA A 53 23.24 20.83 -4.05
CA ALA A 53 22.95 21.28 -2.69
C ALA A 53 24.21 21.39 -1.82
N ALA A 54 25.17 20.47 -1.97
CA ALA A 54 26.46 20.53 -1.28
C ALA A 54 27.34 21.66 -1.82
N THR A 55 27.32 21.90 -3.14
CA THR A 55 28.04 23.01 -3.78
C THR A 55 27.44 24.37 -3.36
N LEU A 56 26.12 24.51 -3.39
CA LEU A 56 25.41 25.69 -2.90
C LEU A 56 25.67 25.93 -1.41
N SER A 57 25.64 24.88 -0.59
CA SER A 57 26.02 24.95 0.84
C SER A 57 27.46 25.42 1.03
N GLY A 58 28.38 24.91 0.20
CA GLY A 58 29.79 25.31 0.18
C GLY A 58 29.98 26.78 -0.21
N GLU A 59 29.32 27.24 -1.28
CA GLU A 59 29.40 28.64 -1.72
C GLU A 59 28.77 29.61 -0.71
N ILE A 60 27.61 29.26 -0.14
CA ILE A 60 26.96 30.05 0.92
C ILE A 60 27.88 30.17 2.15
N SER A 61 28.55 29.08 2.54
CA SER A 61 29.54 29.09 3.62
C SER A 61 30.73 29.99 3.30
N THR A 62 31.23 29.94 2.06
CA THR A 62 32.38 30.76 1.63
C THR A 62 32.05 32.26 1.63
N ILE A 63 30.83 32.62 1.21
CA ILE A 63 30.34 34.00 1.20
C ILE A 63 30.13 34.53 2.61
N THR A 64 29.51 33.75 3.50
CA THR A 64 29.28 34.15 4.91
C THR A 64 30.58 34.27 5.72
N HIS A 65 31.63 33.55 5.35
CA HIS A 65 32.94 33.64 6.03
C HIS A 65 33.85 34.73 5.44
N SER A 66 33.49 35.34 4.31
CA SER A 66 34.30 36.35 3.64
C SER A 66 34.47 37.62 4.50
N ALA A 67 35.65 38.23 4.44
CA ALA A 67 35.98 39.44 5.19
C ALA A 67 35.10 40.64 4.80
N SER A 68 34.59 40.64 3.57
CA SER A 68 33.66 41.65 3.05
C SER A 68 32.28 41.51 3.68
N PHE A 69 31.76 40.27 3.76
CA PHE A 69 30.51 39.98 4.47
C PHE A 69 30.62 40.35 5.95
N LYS A 70 31.69 39.90 6.64
CA LYS A 70 31.96 40.27 8.04
C LYS A 70 32.11 41.79 8.27
N ARG A 71 32.69 42.54 7.31
CA ARG A 71 32.79 44.00 7.39
C ARG A 71 31.46 44.72 7.21
N SER A 72 30.57 44.21 6.37
CA SER A 72 29.23 44.80 6.15
C SER A 72 28.27 44.62 7.31
N ILE A 73 28.57 43.72 8.25
CA ILE A 73 27.66 43.32 9.33
C ILE A 73 27.98 44.09 10.62
N GLY A 74 29.20 44.64 10.75
CA GLY A 74 29.66 45.26 12.00
C GLY A 74 29.60 44.29 13.18
N ASP A 75 30.03 44.73 14.36
CA ASP A 75 29.96 43.98 15.62
C ASP A 75 28.50 43.82 16.14
N GLN A 76 27.62 43.29 15.28
CA GLN A 76 26.24 42.86 15.54
C GLN A 76 26.09 41.37 15.21
N ASP A 77 27.18 40.63 15.41
CA ASP A 77 27.42 39.24 15.00
C ASP A 77 26.48 38.21 15.67
N THR A 78 25.83 38.56 16.78
CA THR A 78 24.97 37.61 17.51
C THR A 78 23.55 37.53 16.97
N ASN A 79 22.97 38.67 16.56
CA ASN A 79 21.60 38.72 16.08
C ASN A 79 21.45 38.07 14.70
N LEU A 80 22.41 38.31 13.80
CA LEU A 80 22.38 37.69 12.48
C LEU A 80 22.68 36.19 12.53
N ALA A 81 23.71 35.77 13.28
CA ALA A 81 24.01 34.36 13.43
C ALA A 81 22.82 33.60 14.03
N LYS A 82 22.08 34.24 14.96
CA LYS A 82 20.83 33.72 15.50
C LYS A 82 19.74 33.60 14.43
N THR A 83 19.50 34.64 13.64
CA THR A 83 18.50 34.60 12.56
C THR A 83 18.82 33.57 11.48
N VAL A 84 20.09 33.43 11.10
CA VAL A 84 20.54 32.39 10.14
C VAL A 84 20.36 30.99 10.74
N GLY A 85 20.66 30.81 12.03
CA GLY A 85 20.42 29.55 12.74
C GLY A 85 18.93 29.19 12.82
N GLU A 86 18.06 30.17 13.10
CA GLU A 86 16.61 29.99 13.12
C GLU A 86 16.06 29.64 11.72
N ALA A 87 16.48 30.37 10.67
CA ALA A 87 16.04 30.12 9.30
C ALA A 87 16.53 28.77 8.75
N THR A 88 17.77 28.36 9.05
CA THR A 88 18.30 27.06 8.64
C THR A 88 17.57 25.91 9.34
N LYS A 89 17.24 26.07 10.62
CA LYS A 89 16.41 25.12 11.36
C LYS A 89 15.02 25.00 10.74
N GLU A 90 14.34 26.13 10.52
CA GLU A 90 13.00 26.15 9.92
C GLU A 90 12.98 25.50 8.53
N LEU A 91 13.97 25.82 7.69
CA LEU A 91 14.12 25.20 6.37
C LEU A 91 14.37 23.69 6.48
N SER A 92 15.23 23.26 7.42
CA SER A 92 15.50 21.82 7.61
C SER A 92 14.27 21.05 8.08
N GLU A 93 13.44 21.65 8.93
CA GLU A 93 12.17 21.08 9.38
C GLU A 93 11.14 21.04 8.23
N ALA A 94 11.07 22.09 7.42
CA ALA A 94 10.20 22.13 6.24
C ALA A 94 10.55 21.04 5.23
N VAL A 95 11.84 20.85 4.92
CA VAL A 95 12.31 19.78 4.02
C VAL A 95 11.99 18.40 4.59
N ALA A 96 12.21 18.18 5.89
CA ALA A 96 11.87 16.92 6.54
C ALA A 96 10.35 16.61 6.50
N ASN A 97 9.53 17.64 6.69
CA ASN A 97 8.07 17.52 6.61
C ASN A 97 7.60 17.22 5.18
N GLU A 98 8.19 17.85 4.17
CA GLU A 98 7.86 17.59 2.76
C GLU A 98 8.19 16.15 2.37
N MET A 99 9.38 15.66 2.74
CA MET A 99 9.75 14.26 2.50
C MET A 99 8.77 13.29 3.16
N SER A 100 8.33 13.59 4.39
CA SER A 100 7.35 12.79 5.13
C SER A 100 5.97 12.83 4.46
N LEU A 101 5.55 13.99 3.96
CA LEU A 101 4.30 14.17 3.24
C LEU A 101 4.30 13.39 1.92
N GLU A 102 5.40 13.42 1.17
CA GLU A 102 5.53 12.67 -0.07
C GLU A 102 5.53 11.16 0.15
N ALA A 103 6.16 10.68 1.23
CA ALA A 103 6.06 9.28 1.64
C ALA A 103 4.60 8.90 1.96
N LEU A 104 3.91 9.72 2.75
CA LEU A 104 2.50 9.50 3.10
C LEU A 104 1.58 9.50 1.87
N LYS A 105 1.81 10.39 0.90
CA LYS A 105 1.04 10.44 -0.36
C LYS A 105 1.19 9.16 -1.17
N LYS A 106 2.41 8.61 -1.25
CA LYS A 106 2.66 7.33 -1.95
C LYS A 106 1.94 6.18 -1.26
N ASP A 107 2.01 6.11 0.07
CA ASP A 107 1.31 5.09 0.83
C ASP A 107 -0.21 5.20 0.69
N ALA A 108 -0.75 6.42 0.77
CA ALA A 108 -2.17 6.68 0.55
C ALA A 108 -2.62 6.27 -0.85
N PHE A 109 -1.83 6.58 -1.89
CA PHE A 109 -2.11 6.16 -3.26
C PHE A 109 -2.18 4.63 -3.38
N VAL A 110 -1.20 3.91 -2.81
CA VAL A 110 -1.17 2.44 -2.85
C VAL A 110 -2.40 1.85 -2.15
N LEU A 111 -2.74 2.36 -0.96
CA LEU A 111 -3.90 1.87 -0.20
C LEU A 111 -5.22 2.10 -0.95
N VAL A 112 -5.43 3.30 -1.50
CA VAL A 112 -6.62 3.64 -2.27
C VAL A 112 -6.70 2.81 -3.56
N HIS A 113 -5.58 2.67 -4.27
CA HIS A 113 -5.53 1.90 -5.50
C HIS A 113 -5.86 0.41 -5.26
N LEU A 114 -5.31 -0.18 -4.20
CA LEU A 114 -5.61 -1.56 -3.82
C LEU A 114 -7.08 -1.74 -3.41
N ALA A 115 -7.63 -0.81 -2.63
CA ALA A 115 -9.04 -0.84 -2.23
C ALA A 115 -9.97 -0.74 -3.46
N ALA A 116 -9.66 0.17 -4.40
CA ALA A 116 -10.41 0.34 -5.64
C ALA A 116 -10.34 -0.93 -6.51
N ARG A 117 -9.14 -1.50 -6.70
CA ARG A 117 -8.97 -2.77 -7.44
C ARG A 117 -9.76 -3.91 -6.81
N LYS A 118 -9.71 -4.01 -5.47
CA LYS A 118 -10.49 -5.01 -4.73
C LYS A 118 -11.98 -4.80 -4.96
N GLN A 119 -12.49 -3.58 -4.92
CA GLN A 119 -13.91 -3.31 -5.20
C GLN A 119 -14.32 -3.59 -6.64
N LEU A 120 -13.46 -3.31 -7.63
CA LEU A 120 -13.75 -3.60 -9.03
C LEU A 120 -13.83 -5.10 -9.32
N MET A 121 -12.93 -5.89 -8.72
CA MET A 121 -12.85 -7.33 -9.00
C MET A 121 -13.71 -8.18 -8.05
N THR A 122 -13.81 -7.74 -6.78
CA THR A 122 -14.50 -8.44 -5.69
C THR A 122 -15.76 -7.73 -5.14
N GLY A 123 -16.16 -6.59 -5.68
CA GLY A 123 -17.35 -5.84 -5.22
C GLY A 123 -18.60 -6.05 -6.08
N GLY A 124 -19.65 -5.28 -5.76
CA GLY A 124 -20.85 -5.07 -6.59
C GLY A 124 -22.03 -6.00 -6.31
N CYS A 125 -21.82 -7.32 -6.34
CA CYS A 125 -22.91 -8.30 -6.28
C CYS A 125 -22.47 -9.63 -5.64
N ALA A 126 -23.45 -10.47 -5.28
CA ALA A 126 -23.17 -11.85 -4.94
C ALA A 126 -22.65 -12.62 -6.15
N ARG A 127 -21.50 -13.24 -6.01
CA ARG A 127 -20.85 -14.00 -7.08
C ARG A 127 -21.42 -15.39 -7.20
N ASP A 128 -21.43 -15.86 -8.43
CA ASP A 128 -21.63 -17.27 -8.72
C ASP A 128 -20.28 -17.98 -8.81
N PHE A 129 -19.94 -18.78 -7.80
CA PHE A 129 -18.71 -19.57 -7.76
C PHE A 129 -18.88 -20.99 -8.35
N GLU A 130 -20.06 -21.32 -8.86
CA GLU A 130 -20.32 -22.60 -9.54
C GLU A 130 -19.63 -22.65 -10.91
N ALA A 131 -19.46 -21.48 -11.55
CA ALA A 131 -18.80 -21.33 -12.84
C ALA A 131 -17.34 -20.83 -12.71
N CYS A 132 -16.58 -20.95 -13.79
CA CYS A 132 -15.28 -20.32 -13.91
C CYS A 132 -15.42 -18.78 -13.97
N PRO A 133 -14.37 -18.05 -13.54
CA PRO A 133 -14.36 -16.59 -13.63
C PRO A 133 -14.41 -16.13 -15.10
N SER A 134 -14.82 -14.89 -15.31
CA SER A 134 -14.84 -14.27 -16.65
C SER A 134 -13.45 -14.29 -17.26
N GLY A 135 -13.33 -14.74 -18.51
CA GLY A 135 -12.04 -14.96 -19.17
C GLY A 135 -11.39 -16.31 -18.85
N PHE A 136 -12.09 -17.22 -18.16
CA PHE A 136 -11.61 -18.57 -17.88
C PHE A 136 -12.65 -19.63 -18.30
N GLU A 137 -12.14 -20.72 -18.84
CA GLU A 137 -12.91 -21.87 -19.30
C GLU A 137 -12.65 -23.07 -18.38
N ALA A 138 -13.64 -23.96 -18.24
CA ALA A 138 -13.43 -25.23 -17.57
C ALA A 138 -12.40 -26.05 -18.37
N ALA A 139 -11.29 -26.44 -17.74
CA ALA A 139 -10.28 -27.21 -18.46
C ALA A 139 -10.79 -28.61 -18.77
N ALA A 140 -10.36 -29.15 -19.92
CA ALA A 140 -10.68 -30.50 -20.37
C ALA A 140 -10.12 -31.63 -19.48
N SER A 141 -9.50 -31.30 -18.33
CA SER A 141 -8.88 -32.25 -17.40
C SER A 141 -9.88 -33.16 -16.66
N GLY A 142 -11.19 -32.95 -16.83
CA GLY A 142 -12.24 -33.77 -16.22
C GLY A 142 -12.35 -33.63 -14.70
N GLN A 143 -11.61 -32.70 -14.10
CA GLN A 143 -11.63 -32.42 -12.67
C GLN A 143 -12.61 -31.26 -12.37
N PRO A 144 -13.51 -31.42 -11.39
CA PRO A 144 -14.45 -30.36 -11.03
C PRO A 144 -13.68 -29.13 -10.52
N GLY A 145 -14.11 -27.94 -10.95
CA GLY A 145 -13.57 -26.66 -10.50
C GLY A 145 -12.19 -26.27 -11.06
N PHE A 146 -11.66 -27.01 -12.05
CA PHE A 146 -10.42 -26.63 -12.73
C PHE A 146 -10.71 -25.65 -13.87
N CYS A 147 -10.18 -24.43 -13.77
CA CYS A 147 -10.36 -23.37 -14.76
C CYS A 147 -9.03 -22.96 -15.38
N ALA A 148 -9.01 -22.71 -16.69
CA ALA A 148 -7.85 -22.23 -17.45
C ALA A 148 -8.19 -20.90 -18.16
N PRO A 149 -7.25 -19.95 -18.26
CA PRO A 149 -7.51 -18.67 -18.93
C PRO A 149 -7.75 -18.88 -20.42
N ASP A 150 -8.72 -18.16 -20.96
CA ASP A 150 -8.99 -18.06 -22.40
C ASP A 150 -8.17 -16.93 -23.05
N ALA A 151 -8.37 -16.71 -24.36
CA ALA A 151 -7.69 -15.67 -25.11
C ALA A 151 -8.07 -14.23 -24.70
N SER A 152 -9.16 -14.03 -23.97
CA SER A 152 -9.63 -12.73 -23.49
C SER A 152 -9.01 -12.32 -22.14
N TYR A 153 -8.42 -13.26 -21.40
CA TYR A 153 -7.76 -12.97 -20.15
C TYR A 153 -6.39 -12.30 -20.36
N THR A 154 -6.29 -11.03 -19.98
CA THR A 154 -5.05 -10.23 -20.10
C THR A 154 -4.22 -10.18 -18.82
N GLY A 155 -4.56 -11.00 -17.82
CA GLY A 155 -3.83 -11.03 -16.55
C GLY A 155 -2.67 -12.03 -16.54
N PHE A 156 -2.03 -12.17 -15.39
CA PHE A 156 -0.80 -12.97 -15.23
C PHE A 156 -1.04 -14.36 -14.61
N CYS A 157 -2.28 -14.70 -14.25
CA CYS A 157 -2.58 -15.97 -13.59
C CYS A 157 -2.85 -17.09 -14.59
N GLY A 158 -2.25 -18.26 -14.32
CA GLY A 158 -2.47 -19.47 -15.10
C GLY A 158 -3.66 -20.32 -14.61
N PRO A 159 -3.78 -21.56 -15.13
CA PRO A 159 -4.83 -22.48 -14.71
C PRO A 159 -4.81 -22.78 -13.21
N ARG A 160 -5.99 -22.94 -12.61
CA ARG A 160 -6.15 -23.20 -11.18
C ARG A 160 -7.40 -24.01 -10.87
N ASN A 161 -7.32 -24.82 -9.83
CA ASN A 161 -8.46 -25.52 -9.27
C ASN A 161 -9.07 -24.72 -8.11
N PHE A 162 -10.36 -24.39 -8.21
CA PHE A 162 -11.12 -23.69 -7.18
C PHE A 162 -11.95 -24.62 -6.29
N ALA A 163 -12.15 -25.89 -6.65
CA ALA A 163 -13.10 -26.78 -5.95
C ALA A 163 -12.86 -26.88 -4.44
N SER A 164 -11.61 -26.85 -3.98
CA SER A 164 -11.25 -26.93 -2.56
C SER A 164 -11.09 -25.56 -1.87
N MET A 165 -11.30 -24.45 -2.57
CA MET A 165 -11.14 -23.10 -2.02
C MET A 165 -12.46 -22.57 -1.45
N SER A 166 -12.38 -21.91 -0.30
CA SER A 166 -13.46 -21.11 0.28
C SER A 166 -13.79 -19.89 -0.59
N GLN A 167 -14.97 -19.29 -0.38
CA GLN A 167 -15.37 -18.08 -1.11
C GLN A 167 -14.37 -16.93 -0.90
N ALA A 168 -13.90 -16.73 0.33
CA ALA A 168 -12.92 -15.69 0.65
C ALA A 168 -11.58 -15.91 -0.07
N GLU A 169 -11.12 -17.15 -0.21
CA GLU A 169 -9.90 -17.46 -0.95
C GLU A 169 -10.07 -17.26 -2.46
N ARG A 170 -11.26 -17.54 -3.00
CA ARG A 170 -11.58 -17.28 -4.41
C ARG A 170 -11.61 -15.78 -4.69
N ASP A 171 -12.24 -14.99 -3.82
CA ASP A 171 -12.23 -13.54 -3.90
C ASP A 171 -10.80 -13.00 -3.81
N ASP A 172 -9.99 -13.49 -2.86
CA ASP A 172 -8.58 -13.06 -2.73
C ASP A 172 -7.76 -13.35 -3.99
N TRP A 173 -7.98 -14.52 -4.59
CA TRP A 173 -7.38 -14.85 -5.88
C TRP A 173 -7.88 -13.93 -7.00
N ALA A 174 -9.18 -13.63 -7.05
CA ALA A 174 -9.82 -12.83 -8.10
C ALA A 174 -9.17 -11.46 -8.24
N TRP A 175 -9.10 -10.69 -7.13
CA TRP A 175 -8.59 -9.31 -7.20
C TRP A 175 -7.09 -9.25 -7.52
N ARG A 176 -6.31 -10.23 -7.05
CA ARG A 176 -4.89 -10.36 -7.39
C ARG A 176 -4.71 -10.63 -8.86
N CYS A 177 -5.45 -11.60 -9.39
CA CYS A 177 -5.38 -12.02 -10.78
C CYS A 177 -6.09 -11.07 -11.75
N GLY A 178 -6.82 -10.06 -11.26
CA GLY A 178 -7.65 -9.21 -12.12
C GLY A 178 -8.77 -10.01 -12.81
N ALA A 179 -9.22 -11.08 -12.18
CA ALA A 179 -10.33 -11.90 -12.63
C ALA A 179 -11.58 -11.55 -11.83
N SER A 180 -12.76 -11.72 -12.44
CA SER A 180 -14.03 -11.48 -11.78
C SER A 180 -15.02 -12.59 -12.10
N TRP A 181 -15.69 -13.12 -11.08
CA TRP A 181 -16.81 -14.03 -11.29
C TRP A 181 -18.07 -13.25 -11.66
N PRO A 182 -18.94 -13.85 -12.50
CA PRO A 182 -20.23 -13.27 -12.81
C PRO A 182 -21.08 -13.14 -11.53
N CYS A 183 -21.96 -12.14 -11.54
CA CYS A 183 -22.99 -12.03 -10.51
C CYS A 183 -23.93 -13.23 -10.58
N LYS A 184 -24.16 -13.87 -9.44
CA LYS A 184 -25.29 -14.77 -9.25
C LYS A 184 -26.56 -13.97 -9.49
N SER A 185 -27.45 -14.47 -10.34
CA SER A 185 -28.72 -13.83 -10.70
C SER A 185 -29.75 -13.82 -9.57
N VAL A 186 -29.30 -13.61 -8.33
CA VAL A 186 -30.16 -13.41 -7.17
C VAL A 186 -30.44 -11.92 -7.14
N LYS A 187 -31.71 -11.53 -7.33
CA LYS A 187 -32.14 -10.19 -6.93
C LYS A 187 -31.72 -10.03 -5.47
N ALA A 188 -30.84 -9.06 -5.19
CA ALA A 188 -30.46 -8.76 -3.82
C ALA A 188 -31.74 -8.59 -3.00
N SER A 189 -31.94 -9.45 -2.00
CA SER A 189 -33.16 -9.49 -1.22
C SER A 189 -33.00 -8.49 -0.09
N TYR A 190 -33.21 -7.21 -0.42
CA TYR A 190 -33.32 -6.12 0.56
C TYR A 190 -34.56 -6.24 1.45
N ASP A 191 -35.27 -7.38 1.37
CA ASP A 191 -36.40 -7.77 2.20
C ASP A 191 -35.94 -8.11 3.63
N THR A 192 -34.68 -8.50 3.82
CA THR A 192 -34.11 -8.72 5.16
C THR A 192 -33.75 -7.38 5.81
N PRO A 193 -33.90 -7.23 7.14
CA PRO A 193 -33.62 -5.98 7.82
C PRO A 193 -32.13 -5.63 7.87
N CYS A 194 -31.26 -6.64 7.77
CA CYS A 194 -29.81 -6.48 7.89
C CYS A 194 -29.06 -7.21 6.76
N PRO A 195 -27.90 -6.67 6.35
CA PRO A 195 -27.01 -7.32 5.39
C PRO A 195 -26.44 -8.63 5.94
N VAL A 196 -25.96 -9.48 5.05
CA VAL A 196 -25.41 -10.80 5.37
C VAL A 196 -24.27 -10.69 6.39
N GLY A 197 -24.36 -11.49 7.46
CA GLY A 197 -23.38 -11.52 8.54
C GLY A 197 -23.53 -10.42 9.59
N TRP A 198 -24.46 -9.48 9.42
CA TRP A 198 -24.79 -8.47 10.41
C TRP A 198 -25.99 -8.92 11.24
N THR A 199 -25.98 -8.62 12.54
CA THR A 199 -27.02 -9.03 13.48
C THR A 199 -27.96 -7.86 13.81
N PRO A 200 -29.28 -8.07 13.85
CA PRO A 200 -30.20 -7.02 14.28
C PRO A 200 -29.97 -6.70 15.76
N SER A 201 -29.80 -5.42 16.07
CA SER A 201 -29.72 -4.88 17.42
C SER A 201 -31.11 -4.88 18.07
N ARG A 202 -31.15 -5.01 19.40
CA ARG A 202 -32.39 -5.24 20.16
C ARG A 202 -33.37 -4.06 20.13
N ASP A 203 -32.90 -2.84 19.91
CA ASP A 203 -33.67 -1.65 20.31
C ASP A 203 -34.04 -0.65 19.21
N ALA A 204 -33.67 -0.83 17.92
CA ALA A 204 -33.93 0.24 16.94
C ALA A 204 -33.95 -0.12 15.45
N GLY A 205 -34.11 -1.39 15.06
CA GLY A 205 -33.96 -1.77 13.64
C GLY A 205 -32.56 -1.47 13.07
N ALA A 206 -31.58 -1.28 13.96
CA ALA A 206 -30.18 -1.11 13.63
C ALA A 206 -29.51 -2.47 13.47
N CYS A 207 -28.53 -2.56 12.58
CA CYS A 207 -27.74 -3.75 12.34
C CYS A 207 -26.34 -3.55 12.89
N GLN A 208 -25.84 -4.59 13.56
CA GLN A 208 -24.50 -4.64 14.14
C GLN A 208 -23.60 -5.55 13.30
N ALA A 209 -22.46 -5.00 12.89
CA ALA A 209 -21.43 -5.69 12.14
C ALA A 209 -20.71 -6.74 13.00
N PRO A 210 -20.21 -7.82 12.38
CA PRO A 210 -19.37 -8.78 13.07
C PRO A 210 -18.03 -8.15 13.47
N ALA A 211 -17.35 -8.71 14.47
CA ALA A 211 -16.03 -8.24 14.92
C ALA A 211 -14.95 -8.28 13.82
N SER A 212 -15.17 -9.05 12.75
CA SER A 212 -14.31 -9.13 11.58
C SER A 212 -14.52 -7.99 10.57
N TYR A 213 -15.51 -7.12 10.77
CA TYR A 213 -15.78 -6.01 9.87
C TYR A 213 -14.74 -4.89 10.04
N GLY A 214 -13.78 -4.84 9.12
CA GLY A 214 -12.76 -3.79 9.03
C GLY A 214 -13.04 -2.74 7.94
N GLY A 215 -14.31 -2.54 7.59
CA GLY A 215 -14.71 -1.58 6.55
C GLY A 215 -14.73 -0.13 7.03
N ILE A 216 -14.98 0.80 6.11
CA ILE A 216 -14.98 2.26 6.38
C ILE A 216 -16.25 2.74 7.10
N CYS A 217 -17.31 1.93 7.12
CA CYS A 217 -18.62 2.33 7.61
C CYS A 217 -18.79 2.03 9.11
N SER A 218 -19.76 2.67 9.74
CA SER A 218 -20.07 2.43 11.15
C SER A 218 -20.45 0.95 11.38
N PRO A 219 -19.88 0.30 12.41
CA PRO A 219 -20.22 -1.08 12.76
C PRO A 219 -21.65 -1.21 13.30
N THR A 220 -22.34 -0.11 13.59
CA THR A 220 -23.77 -0.09 13.92
C THR A 220 -24.46 0.94 13.04
N THR A 221 -25.42 0.50 12.21
CA THR A 221 -26.14 1.37 11.26
C THR A 221 -27.62 0.99 11.20
N SER A 222 -28.53 1.97 11.16
CA SER A 222 -29.97 1.75 10.99
C SER A 222 -30.40 2.00 9.54
N PHE A 223 -31.30 1.13 9.04
CA PHE A 223 -31.78 1.14 7.65
C PHE A 223 -33.30 1.28 7.54
N VAL A 224 -33.98 1.68 8.62
CA VAL A 224 -35.45 1.73 8.72
C VAL A 224 -36.06 2.66 7.69
N ASP A 225 -35.46 3.83 7.47
CA ASP A 225 -35.99 4.87 6.57
C ASP A 225 -35.32 4.88 5.18
N TRP A 226 -34.54 3.84 4.85
CA TRP A 226 -33.74 3.82 3.62
C TRP A 226 -34.47 3.13 2.48
N THR A 227 -34.42 3.76 1.31
CA THR A 227 -34.86 3.18 0.05
C THR A 227 -33.94 2.03 -0.37
N LEU A 228 -34.44 1.18 -1.28
CA LEU A 228 -33.67 0.10 -1.88
C LEU A 228 -32.35 0.60 -2.50
N GLU A 229 -32.41 1.74 -3.18
CA GLU A 229 -31.25 2.35 -3.85
C GLU A 229 -30.21 2.85 -2.84
N GLU A 230 -30.64 3.45 -1.73
CA GLU A 230 -29.74 3.91 -0.67
C GLU A 230 -29.05 2.73 0.03
N LYS A 231 -29.81 1.66 0.33
CA LYS A 231 -29.25 0.41 0.87
C LYS A 231 -28.23 -0.20 -0.10
N ALA A 232 -28.51 -0.21 -1.40
CA ALA A 232 -27.61 -0.71 -2.42
C ALA A 232 -26.31 0.11 -2.53
N LYS A 233 -26.42 1.44 -2.56
CA LYS A 233 -25.27 2.36 -2.60
C LYS A 233 -24.39 2.20 -1.38
N TRP A 234 -24.99 2.17 -0.19
CA TRP A 234 -24.26 1.98 1.05
C TRP A 234 -23.62 0.60 1.13
N ALA A 235 -24.32 -0.46 0.75
CA ALA A 235 -23.77 -1.81 0.72
C ALA A 235 -22.49 -1.88 -0.14
N THR A 236 -22.55 -1.24 -1.32
CA THR A 236 -21.40 -1.12 -2.23
C THR A 236 -20.24 -0.34 -1.59
N LEU A 237 -20.51 0.84 -1.01
CA LEU A 237 -19.49 1.67 -0.36
C LEU A 237 -18.83 0.98 0.83
N CYS A 238 -19.63 0.25 1.60
CA CYS A 238 -19.22 -0.39 2.84
C CYS A 238 -18.63 -1.79 2.63
N GLY A 239 -18.65 -2.31 1.39
CA GLY A 239 -18.17 -3.64 1.05
C GLY A 239 -18.97 -4.75 1.74
N VAL A 240 -20.29 -4.55 1.87
CA VAL A 240 -21.21 -5.52 2.47
C VAL A 240 -22.28 -5.92 1.46
N MET A 241 -22.95 -7.02 1.74
CA MET A 241 -23.89 -7.65 0.81
C MET A 241 -25.22 -7.90 1.50
N TRP A 242 -26.29 -7.84 0.72
CA TRP A 242 -27.66 -8.00 1.20
C TRP A 242 -28.29 -9.28 0.68
#